data_AF-A0ABD5NJ50-F1
#
_entry.id   AF-A0ABD5NJ50-F1
#
_cell.length_a   1.000
_cell.length_b   1.000
_cell.length_c   1.000
_cell.angle_alpha   90.00
_cell.angle_beta   90.00
_cell.angle_gamma   90.00
#
_symmetry.space_group_name_H-M   'P 1'
#
loop_
_entity.id
_entity.type
_entity.pdbx_description
1 polymer ?
#
loop_
_entity_poly.entity_id
_entity_poly.type
_entity_poly.pdbx_seq_one_letter_code
_entity_poly.pdbx_strand_id
1 'polypeptide(L)'
;MDENTQFVATTAAVGVLALAHAALTWPVEATVAFFGGGALVAFVAEAVVINLGWLEHHAGRKVLGVPLYVLLGWTGTIYVAFRLALLVASGWPAVALAAALATGFDVLTDPQGVADGRWTYTDDLPGPRFAEVPWWNYAGWVAISATTAGFGSLFL
;
A
#
# COMPACT_ATOMS: atom_id res chain seq x y z
N MET A 1 7.73 15.98 -18.33
CA MET A 1 6.87 14.95 -17.72
C MET A 1 5.85 15.71 -16.90
N ASP A 2 4.55 15.47 -17.08
CA ASP A 2 3.53 16.09 -16.22
C ASP A 2 3.60 15.49 -14.80
N GLU A 3 3.04 16.21 -13.83
CA GLU A 3 3.13 15.87 -12.41
C GLU A 3 2.55 14.49 -12.08
N ASN A 4 1.48 14.08 -12.77
CA ASN A 4 0.87 12.75 -12.58
C ASN A 4 1.76 11.65 -13.14
N THR A 5 2.32 11.83 -14.34
CA THR A 5 3.28 10.86 -14.89
C THR A 5 4.51 10.75 -13.99
N GLN A 6 5.00 11.85 -13.43
CA GLN A 6 6.12 11.83 -12.49
C GLN A 6 5.77 11.03 -11.24
N PHE A 7 4.64 11.34 -10.60
CA PHE A 7 4.17 10.65 -9.40
C PHE A 7 3.99 9.15 -9.63
N VAL A 8 3.34 8.75 -10.73
CA VAL A 8 3.15 7.35 -11.09
C VAL A 8 4.50 6.65 -11.27
N ALA A 9 5.43 7.30 -11.99
CA ALA A 9 6.75 6.73 -12.26
C ALA A 9 7.59 6.59 -10.98
N THR A 10 7.60 7.59 -10.10
CA THR A 10 8.38 7.52 -8.86
C THR A 10 7.80 6.49 -7.88
N THR A 11 6.48 6.43 -7.73
CA THR A 11 5.82 5.42 -6.89
C THR A 11 6.08 4.01 -7.42
N ALA A 12 5.94 3.79 -8.72
CA ALA A 12 6.26 2.50 -9.33
C ALA A 12 7.75 2.14 -9.16
N ALA A 13 8.66 3.12 -9.32
CA ALA A 13 10.09 2.89 -9.15
C ALA A 13 10.45 2.44 -7.72
N VAL A 14 9.82 3.02 -6.69
CA VAL A 14 9.98 2.56 -5.30
C VAL A 14 9.58 1.10 -5.16
N GLY A 15 8.41 0.70 -5.70
CA GLY A 15 7.97 -0.69 -5.66
C GLY A 15 8.88 -1.65 -6.42
N VAL A 16 9.37 -1.27 -7.60
CA VAL A 16 10.31 -2.07 -8.39
C VAL A 16 11.64 -2.24 -7.67
N LEU A 17 12.19 -1.17 -7.08
CA LEU A 17 13.43 -1.23 -6.32
C LEU A 17 13.27 -2.06 -5.05
N ALA A 18 12.14 -1.94 -4.36
CA ALA A 18 11.82 -2.76 -3.19
C ALA A 18 11.75 -4.24 -3.56
N LEU A 19 11.06 -4.59 -4.65
CA LEU A 19 11.00 -5.96 -5.16
C LEU A 19 12.37 -6.50 -5.56
N ALA A 20 13.17 -5.70 -6.27
CA ALA A 20 14.53 -6.08 -6.65
C ALA A 20 15.40 -6.32 -5.41
N HIS A 21 15.34 -5.43 -4.42
CA HIS A 21 16.05 -5.60 -3.17
C HIS A 21 15.59 -6.87 -2.42
N ALA A 22 14.28 -7.14 -2.36
CA ALA A 22 13.76 -8.36 -1.76
C ALA A 22 14.27 -9.62 -2.47
N ALA A 23 14.19 -9.65 -3.80
CA ALA A 23 14.67 -10.77 -4.61
C ALA A 23 16.18 -11.06 -4.42
N LEU A 24 16.96 -10.05 -4.02
CA LEU A 24 18.39 -10.19 -3.73
C LEU A 24 18.70 -10.56 -2.28
N THR A 25 17.78 -10.33 -1.34
CA THR A 25 18.08 -10.40 0.10
C THR A 25 17.23 -11.40 0.87
N TRP A 26 16.10 -11.84 0.32
CA TRP A 26 15.15 -12.75 0.94
C TRP A 26 15.03 -14.07 0.15
N PRO A 27 14.54 -15.15 0.77
CA PRO A 27 14.09 -16.34 0.05
C PRO A 27 13.05 -15.98 -1.02
N VAL A 28 12.99 -16.79 -2.09
CA VAL A 28 12.05 -16.55 -3.21
C VAL A 28 10.60 -16.69 -2.75
N GLU A 29 10.33 -17.62 -1.84
CA GLU A 29 9.01 -17.86 -1.26
C GLU A 29 8.54 -16.65 -0.47
N ALA A 30 9.41 -16.08 0.36
CA ALA A 30 9.12 -14.85 1.11
C ALA A 30 8.82 -13.68 0.16
N THR A 31 9.62 -13.54 -0.90
CA THR A 31 9.45 -12.47 -1.90
C THR A 31 8.13 -12.60 -2.65
N VAL A 32 7.81 -13.80 -3.14
CA VAL A 32 6.56 -14.07 -3.87
C VAL A 32 5.35 -13.94 -2.95
N ALA A 33 5.40 -14.48 -1.74
CA ALA A 33 4.31 -14.38 -0.78
C ALA A 33 4.04 -12.93 -0.38
N PHE A 34 5.09 -12.15 -0.13
CA PHE A 34 4.97 -10.75 0.23
C PHE A 34 4.47 -9.89 -0.94
N PHE A 35 5.17 -9.86 -2.07
CA PHE A 35 4.81 -8.95 -3.17
C PHE A 35 3.62 -9.47 -3.96
N GLY A 36 3.57 -10.76 -4.29
CA GLY A 36 2.45 -11.35 -5.02
C GLY A 36 1.20 -11.45 -4.18
N GLY A 37 1.32 -12.01 -2.97
CA GLY A 37 0.18 -12.13 -2.04
C GLY A 37 -0.33 -10.78 -1.56
N GLY A 38 0.58 -9.86 -1.18
CA GLY A 38 0.22 -8.51 -0.77
C GLY A 38 -0.44 -7.70 -1.88
N ALA A 39 0.10 -7.72 -3.10
CA ALA A 39 -0.50 -7.04 -4.24
C ALA A 39 -1.89 -7.61 -4.58
N LEU A 40 -2.08 -8.93 -4.48
CA LEU A 40 -3.38 -9.56 -4.71
C LEU A 40 -4.42 -9.11 -3.68
N VAL A 41 -4.08 -9.11 -2.39
CA VAL A 41 -4.98 -8.65 -1.32
C VAL A 41 -5.33 -7.17 -1.49
N ALA A 42 -4.33 -6.33 -1.75
CA ALA A 42 -4.55 -4.90 -2.00
C ALA A 42 -5.44 -4.68 -3.23
N PHE A 43 -5.17 -5.37 -4.34
CA PHE A 43 -5.97 -5.28 -5.56
C PHE A 43 -7.44 -5.63 -5.31
N VAL A 44 -7.71 -6.74 -4.61
CA VAL A 44 -9.08 -7.17 -4.31
C VAL A 44 -9.79 -6.16 -3.40
N ALA A 45 -9.14 -5.73 -2.32
CA ALA A 45 -9.71 -4.76 -1.39
C ALA A 45 -10.03 -3.42 -2.10
N GLU A 46 -9.10 -2.95 -2.93
CA GLU A 46 -9.24 -1.70 -3.65
C GLU A 46 -10.30 -1.78 -4.75
N ALA A 47 -10.35 -2.89 -5.48
CA ALA A 47 -11.41 -3.14 -6.45
C ALA A 47 -12.79 -3.11 -5.78
N VAL A 48 -12.93 -3.67 -4.56
CA VAL A 48 -14.21 -3.64 -3.83
C VAL A 48 -14.64 -2.20 -3.55
N VAL A 49 -13.79 -1.37 -2.93
CA VAL A 49 -14.17 0.01 -2.57
C VAL A 49 -14.43 0.89 -3.80
N ILE A 50 -13.70 0.66 -4.90
CA ILE A 50 -13.95 1.35 -6.18
C ILE A 50 -15.31 0.93 -6.76
N ASN A 51 -15.64 -0.36 -6.76
CA ASN A 51 -16.94 -0.83 -7.28
C ASN A 51 -18.12 -0.42 -6.39
N LEU A 52 -17.88 -0.10 -5.12
CA LEU A 52 -18.87 0.54 -4.24
C LEU A 52 -19.01 2.04 -4.49
N GLY A 53 -18.17 2.63 -5.34
CA GLY A 53 -18.17 4.07 -5.62
C GLY A 53 -17.62 4.90 -4.45
N TRP A 54 -16.79 4.31 -3.59
CA TRP A 54 -16.24 4.99 -2.42
C TRP A 54 -14.88 5.62 -2.68
N LEU A 55 -14.18 5.16 -3.72
CA LEU A 55 -12.88 5.64 -4.13
C LEU A 55 -12.83 5.73 -5.65
N GLU A 56 -12.33 6.84 -6.18
CA GLU A 56 -12.02 6.98 -7.59
C GLU A 56 -10.61 7.53 -7.75
N HIS A 57 -9.78 6.82 -8.52
CA HIS A 57 -8.45 7.29 -8.91
C HIS A 57 -8.50 8.08 -10.21
N HIS A 58 -7.64 9.08 -10.35
CA HIS A 58 -7.56 9.95 -11.53
C HIS A 58 -6.19 9.87 -12.22
N ALA A 59 -5.26 9.09 -11.66
CA ALA A 59 -3.90 8.91 -12.20
C ALA A 59 -3.62 7.45 -12.61
N GLY A 60 -2.74 7.29 -13.60
CA GLY A 60 -2.18 5.99 -14.00
C GLY A 60 -3.11 5.09 -14.83
N ARG A 61 -2.55 3.97 -15.30
CA ARG A 61 -3.30 2.93 -16.02
C ARG A 61 -4.03 2.03 -15.04
N LYS A 62 -5.29 1.72 -15.33
CA LYS A 62 -6.19 1.00 -14.42
C LYS A 62 -6.58 -0.38 -14.95
N VAL A 63 -6.82 -1.32 -14.02
CA VAL A 63 -7.49 -2.60 -14.27
C VAL A 63 -8.60 -2.72 -13.25
N LEU A 64 -9.84 -2.90 -13.72
CA LEU A 64 -11.05 -2.87 -12.86
C LEU A 64 -11.14 -1.61 -11.98
N GLY A 65 -10.66 -0.47 -12.50
CA GLY A 65 -10.60 0.80 -11.78
C GLY A 65 -9.36 0.99 -10.89
N VAL A 66 -8.69 -0.10 -10.47
CA VAL A 66 -7.48 -0.06 -9.63
C VAL A 66 -6.26 0.36 -10.47
N PRO A 67 -5.54 1.44 -10.12
CA PRO A 67 -4.33 1.80 -10.83
C PRO A 67 -3.19 0.80 -10.60
N LEU A 68 -2.51 0.38 -11.67
CA LEU A 68 -1.46 -0.64 -11.58
C LEU A 68 -0.25 -0.19 -10.75
N TYR A 69 0.07 1.10 -10.74
CA TYR A 69 1.19 1.64 -9.96
C TYR A 69 0.90 1.57 -8.45
N VAL A 70 -0.37 1.57 -8.04
CA VAL A 70 -0.78 1.50 -6.64
C VAL A 70 -0.35 0.16 -6.05
N LEU A 71 -0.47 -0.95 -6.80
CA LEU A 71 -0.01 -2.26 -6.35
C LEU A 71 1.50 -2.30 -6.03
N LEU A 72 2.30 -1.59 -6.83
CA LEU A 72 3.74 -1.42 -6.58
C LEU A 72 4.00 -0.45 -5.42
N GLY A 73 3.22 0.62 -5.31
CA GLY A 73 3.31 1.60 -4.23
C GLY A 73 3.03 0.98 -2.86
N TRP A 74 1.91 0.27 -2.72
CA TRP A 74 1.54 -0.46 -1.50
C TRP A 74 2.63 -1.42 -1.06
N THR A 75 2.96 -2.38 -1.92
CA THR A 75 3.94 -3.42 -1.57
C THR A 75 5.33 -2.85 -1.33
N GLY A 76 5.75 -1.83 -2.09
CA GLY A 76 7.02 -1.13 -1.87
C GLY A 76 7.09 -0.42 -0.52
N THR A 77 6.06 0.36 -0.17
CA THR A 77 5.97 1.06 1.12
C THR A 77 5.96 0.07 2.29
N ILE A 78 5.11 -0.96 2.22
CA ILE A 78 5.03 -1.99 3.27
C ILE A 78 6.37 -2.72 3.39
N TYR A 79 7.05 -3.00 2.28
CA TYR A 79 8.35 -3.66 2.30
C TYR A 79 9.39 -2.85 3.07
N VAL A 80 9.51 -1.56 2.77
CA VAL A 80 10.43 -0.66 3.47
C VAL A 80 10.08 -0.60 4.96
N ALA A 81 8.80 -0.41 5.29
CA ALA A 81 8.32 -0.41 6.68
C ALA A 81 8.65 -1.70 7.42
N PHE A 82 8.45 -2.86 6.78
CA PHE A 82 8.71 -4.16 7.40
C PHE A 82 10.21 -4.43 7.54
N ARG A 83 11.05 -4.02 6.58
CA ARG A 83 12.51 -4.07 6.73
C ARG A 83 12.98 -3.26 7.92
N LEU A 84 12.43 -2.06 8.13
CA LEU A 84 12.74 -1.24 9.30
C LEU A 84 12.28 -1.91 10.60
N ALA A 85 11.07 -2.48 10.61
CA ALA A 85 10.55 -3.19 11.78
C ALA A 85 11.43 -4.40 12.16
N LEU A 86 11.92 -5.16 11.17
CA LEU A 86 12.81 -6.30 11.38
C LEU A 86 14.19 -5.92 11.96
N LEU A 87 14.57 -4.64 11.98
CA LEU A 87 15.80 -4.20 12.65
C LEU A 87 15.67 -4.21 14.18
N VAL A 88 14.45 -4.13 14.71
CA VAL A 88 14.20 -3.94 16.15
C VAL A 88 13.23 -4.97 16.75
N ALA A 89 12.56 -5.75 15.92
CA ALA A 89 11.59 -6.77 16.34
C ALA A 89 11.64 -7.99 15.42
N SER A 90 11.04 -9.10 15.86
CA SER A 90 10.87 -10.31 15.06
C SER A 90 9.45 -10.87 15.20
N GLY A 91 9.05 -11.77 14.30
CA GLY A 91 7.73 -12.41 14.31
C GLY A 91 6.57 -11.41 14.26
N TRP A 92 5.49 -11.71 14.99
CA TRP A 92 4.27 -10.89 15.02
C TRP A 92 4.46 -9.44 15.50
N PRO A 93 5.32 -9.15 16.49
CA PRO A 93 5.69 -7.77 16.82
C PRO A 93 6.26 -6.98 15.62
N ALA A 94 7.10 -7.59 14.78
CA ALA A 94 7.63 -6.92 13.59
C ALA A 94 6.53 -6.64 12.55
N VAL A 95 5.58 -7.57 12.39
CA VAL A 95 4.42 -7.39 11.51
C VAL A 95 3.52 -6.25 11.98
N ALA A 96 3.22 -6.19 13.28
CA ALA A 96 2.42 -5.11 13.86
C ALA A 96 3.12 -3.75 13.71
N LEU A 97 4.43 -3.69 13.96
CA LEU A 97 5.22 -2.48 13.78
C LEU A 97 5.28 -2.03 12.32
N ALA A 98 5.43 -2.98 11.37
CA ALA A 98 5.39 -2.67 9.95
C ALA A 98 4.04 -2.08 9.52
N ALA A 99 2.93 -2.66 10.00
CA ALA A 99 1.60 -2.15 9.72
C ALA A 99 1.41 -0.74 10.27
N ALA A 100 1.88 -0.47 11.48
CA ALA A 100 1.84 0.87 12.08
C ALA A 100 2.69 1.88 11.28
N LEU A 101 3.90 1.51 10.87
CA LEU A 101 4.80 2.38 10.10
C LEU A 101 4.25 2.67 8.69
N ALA A 102 3.77 1.65 7.98
CA ALA A 102 3.20 1.81 6.64
C ALA A 102 1.91 2.64 6.67
N THR A 103 1.02 2.38 7.64
CA THR A 103 -0.18 3.20 7.84
C THR A 103 0.18 4.63 8.24
N GLY A 104 1.20 4.81 9.08
CA GLY A 104 1.69 6.13 9.46
C GLY A 104 2.21 6.91 8.25
N PHE A 105 2.89 6.24 7.31
CA PHE A 105 3.26 6.84 6.04
C PHE A 105 2.02 7.27 5.24
N ASP A 106 1.02 6.39 5.11
CA ASP A 106 -0.22 6.72 4.43
C ASP A 106 -0.96 7.92 5.04
N VAL A 107 -1.11 7.97 6.37
CA VAL A 107 -1.67 9.13 7.10
C VAL A 107 -0.96 10.43 6.74
N LEU A 108 0.35 10.38 6.49
CA LEU A 108 1.16 11.54 6.14
C LEU A 108 1.14 11.90 4.66
N THR A 109 0.76 10.97 3.77
CA THR A 109 0.88 11.15 2.30
C THR A 109 -0.43 11.09 1.52
N ASP A 110 -1.45 10.39 2.03
CA ASP A 110 -2.74 10.25 1.36
C ASP A 110 -3.49 11.58 1.22
N PRO A 111 -3.51 12.46 2.26
CA PRO A 111 -4.08 13.80 2.12
C PRO A 111 -3.51 14.62 0.97
N GLN A 112 -2.21 14.49 0.68
CA GLN A 112 -1.56 15.17 -0.44
C GLN A 112 -1.99 14.58 -1.77
N GLY A 113 -2.20 13.27 -1.85
CA GLY A 113 -2.79 12.64 -3.04
C GLY A 113 -4.19 13.15 -3.34
N VAL A 114 -5.03 13.32 -2.31
CA VAL A 114 -6.36 13.94 -2.45
C VAL A 114 -6.26 15.42 -2.83
N ALA A 115 -5.40 16.19 -2.15
CA ALA A 115 -5.21 17.61 -2.44
C ALA A 115 -4.69 17.88 -3.86
N ASP A 116 -3.84 17.00 -4.37
CA ASP A 116 -3.30 17.03 -5.73
C ASP A 116 -4.29 16.45 -6.76
N GLY A 117 -5.50 16.07 -6.34
CA GLY A 117 -6.57 15.56 -7.22
C GLY A 117 -6.28 14.20 -7.84
N ARG A 118 -5.38 13.40 -7.24
CA ARG A 118 -4.98 12.09 -7.77
C ARG A 118 -6.01 11.02 -7.51
N TRP A 119 -6.78 11.16 -6.43
CA TRP A 119 -7.95 10.35 -6.13
C TRP A 119 -8.93 11.13 -5.27
N THR A 120 -10.15 10.63 -5.22
CA THR A 120 -11.26 11.21 -4.46
C THR A 120 -12.01 10.12 -3.72
N TYR A 121 -12.36 10.40 -2.46
CA TYR A 121 -13.23 9.55 -1.64
C TYR A 121 -14.66 10.10 -1.64
N THR A 122 -15.65 9.25 -1.86
CA THR A 122 -17.06 9.66 -2.09
C THR A 122 -18.07 8.84 -1.27
N ASP A 123 -17.61 8.25 -0.17
CA ASP A 123 -18.44 7.44 0.72
C ASP A 123 -19.35 8.26 1.64
N ASP A 124 -20.49 7.64 2.02
CA ASP A 124 -21.45 8.13 3.01
C ASP A 124 -21.30 7.41 4.37
N LEU A 125 -20.23 6.63 4.54
CA LEU A 125 -19.97 5.91 5.79
C LEU A 125 -19.74 6.89 6.94
N PRO A 126 -20.43 6.71 8.08
CA PRO A 126 -20.20 7.57 9.24
C PRO A 126 -18.81 7.31 9.82
N GLY A 127 -18.15 8.37 10.27
CA GLY A 127 -16.91 8.29 11.03
C GLY A 127 -15.97 9.48 10.79
N PRO A 128 -14.81 9.48 11.46
CA PRO A 128 -13.85 10.56 11.30
C PRO A 128 -13.21 10.52 9.91
N ARG A 129 -12.86 11.72 9.41
CA ARG A 129 -12.00 11.91 8.25
C ARG A 129 -10.80 12.73 8.69
N PHE A 130 -9.63 12.47 8.11
CA PHE A 130 -8.44 13.30 8.28
C PHE A 130 -8.07 13.88 6.92
N ALA A 131 -8.21 15.20 6.76
CA ALA A 131 -7.96 15.90 5.49
C ALA A 131 -8.64 15.21 4.29
N GLU A 132 -9.98 15.04 4.38
CA GLU A 132 -10.86 14.35 3.42
C GLU A 132 -10.72 12.82 3.31
N VAL A 133 -9.62 12.25 3.82
CA VAL A 133 -9.40 10.79 3.82
C VAL A 133 -10.23 10.13 4.92
N PRO A 134 -11.08 9.15 4.59
CA PRO A 134 -11.94 8.50 5.57
C PRO A 134 -11.18 7.50 6.45
N TRP A 135 -11.63 7.31 7.70
CA TRP A 135 -10.98 6.41 8.66
C TRP A 135 -10.79 4.98 8.16
N TRP A 136 -11.69 4.49 7.31
CA TRP A 136 -11.64 3.13 6.80
C TRP A 136 -10.46 2.93 5.84
N ASN A 137 -9.95 3.99 5.20
CA ASN A 137 -8.72 3.90 4.39
C ASN A 137 -7.54 3.49 5.28
N TYR A 138 -7.37 4.16 6.42
CA TYR A 138 -6.31 3.84 7.39
C TYR A 138 -6.50 2.45 8.01
N ALA A 139 -7.75 2.04 8.28
CA ALA A 139 -8.04 0.69 8.73
C ALA A 139 -7.67 -0.35 7.65
N GLY A 140 -7.94 -0.05 6.38
CA GLY A 140 -7.49 -0.84 5.23
C GLY A 140 -5.97 -0.94 5.16
N TRP A 141 -5.26 0.18 5.35
CA TRP A 141 -3.80 0.19 5.41
C TRP A 141 -3.24 -0.69 6.52
N VAL A 142 -3.80 -0.63 7.73
CA VAL A 142 -3.39 -1.53 8.82
C VAL A 142 -3.59 -2.98 8.41
N ALA A 143 -4.77 -3.34 7.91
CA ALA A 143 -5.12 -4.71 7.58
C ALA A 143 -4.26 -5.28 6.43
N ILE A 144 -4.12 -4.54 5.33
CA ILE A 144 -3.34 -4.95 4.15
C ILE A 144 -1.86 -5.01 4.51
N SER A 145 -1.33 -4.04 5.26
CA SER A 145 0.08 -4.03 5.66
C SER A 145 0.41 -5.19 6.59
N ALA A 146 -0.42 -5.44 7.60
CA ALA A 146 -0.24 -6.57 8.51
C ALA A 146 -0.33 -7.90 7.77
N THR A 147 -1.29 -8.06 6.86
CA THR A 147 -1.45 -9.27 6.06
C THR A 147 -0.25 -9.51 5.15
N THR A 148 0.19 -8.47 4.44
CA THR A 148 1.33 -8.52 3.52
C THR A 148 2.64 -8.86 4.24
N ALA A 149 2.94 -8.16 5.35
CA ALA A 149 4.09 -8.47 6.19
C ALA A 149 3.98 -9.86 6.82
N GLY A 150 2.77 -10.26 7.22
CA GLY A 150 2.47 -11.60 7.71
C GLY A 150 2.83 -12.69 6.70
N PHE A 151 2.47 -12.52 5.43
CA PHE A 151 2.85 -13.46 4.36
C PHE A 151 4.36 -13.61 4.22
N GLY A 152 5.12 -12.50 4.22
CA GLY A 152 6.59 -12.56 4.17
C GLY A 152 7.17 -13.24 5.41
N SER A 153 6.63 -12.93 6.60
CA SER A 153 7.10 -13.47 7.88
C SER A 153 6.95 -14.99 8.02
N LEU A 154 6.12 -15.66 7.21
CA LEU A 154 6.01 -17.13 7.23
C LEU A 154 7.25 -17.84 6.67
N PHE A 155 8.10 -17.11 5.94
CA PHE A 155 9.23 -17.65 5.19
C PHE A 155 10.57 -16.98 5.56
N LEU A 156 10.58 -16.09 6.56
CA LEU A 156 11.76 -15.39 7.08
C LEU A 156 12.06 -15.86 8.50
#